data_AF-A0A1D8GBN3-F1
#
_entry.id   AF-A0A1D8GBN3-F1
#
_cell.length_a   1.000
_cell.length_b   1.000
_cell.length_c   1.000
_cell.angle_alpha   90.00
_cell.angle_beta   90.00
_cell.angle_gamma   90.00
#
_symmetry.space_group_name_H-M   'P 1'
#
loop_
_entity.id
_entity.type
_entity.pdbx_description
1 polymer ?
#
loop_
_entity_poly.entity_id
_entity_poly.type
_entity_poly.pdbx_seq_one_letter_code
_entity_poly.pdbx_strand_id
1 'polypeptide(L)'
;MMGRTHFQVGVLSYVLASTVPHIANLPVIGGGRGEINIAAACIAGAAALMADVDSQHSKINQMNPVVGSANKLVDTGEDILKKLLSIIFTLGIGAGILFFRGDIIKMLWYFNNIKPYAEGITYGAAAFFLILGVCGRKGTRVLTKLPLIGNIYTSITTGINRGSALLKRMMMIIIYGGAGLWIIGYNASHGKDPYLYLVGALFIAAVIFPHRSFFHSIEGFLIFTAAVSYLTNRIGYPEFRYAFMIGYISHLYFTDIFTKEGVPLSVLPRILEKIGLHKRLRKFKLYSLLYQVLNIRLRVPLISTGTKLGNIFEKGYVLTLLVTSIVSFVIFDGSIKLI
;
A
#
# COMPACT_ATOMS: atom_id res chain seq x y z
N MET A 1 9.14 -1.95 3.24
CA MET A 1 10.14 -1.35 2.34
C MET A 1 9.42 -0.73 1.14
N MET A 2 10.12 -0.25 0.10
CA MET A 2 9.44 0.09 -1.16
C MET A 2 9.05 -1.19 -1.93
N GLY A 3 7.95 -1.16 -2.69
CA GLY A 3 7.49 -2.31 -3.49
C GLY A 3 8.54 -2.82 -4.49
N ARG A 4 9.43 -1.95 -5.01
CA ARG A 4 10.55 -2.42 -5.85
C ARG A 4 11.53 -3.31 -5.07
N THR A 5 11.82 -2.95 -3.83
CA THR A 5 12.68 -3.70 -2.92
C THR A 5 12.06 -5.06 -2.61
N HIS A 6 10.76 -5.11 -2.27
CA HIS A 6 10.04 -6.37 -2.03
C HIS A 6 10.13 -7.33 -3.22
N PHE A 7 9.87 -6.84 -4.44
CA PHE A 7 10.00 -7.63 -5.66
C PHE A 7 11.42 -8.20 -5.84
N GLN A 8 12.45 -7.36 -5.68
CA GLN A 8 13.85 -7.77 -5.81
C GLN A 8 14.24 -8.80 -4.76
N VAL A 9 13.84 -8.59 -3.50
CA VAL A 9 14.08 -9.53 -2.41
C VAL A 9 13.39 -10.87 -2.69
N GLY A 10 12.16 -10.88 -3.22
CA GLY A 10 11.47 -12.10 -3.62
C GLY A 10 12.22 -12.90 -4.68
N VAL A 11 12.65 -12.24 -5.77
CA VAL A 11 13.43 -12.87 -6.84
C VAL A 11 14.75 -13.43 -6.30
N LEU A 12 15.52 -12.62 -5.56
CA LEU A 12 16.84 -13.02 -5.06
C LEU A 12 16.74 -14.13 -3.99
N SER A 13 15.69 -14.10 -3.16
CA SER A 13 15.43 -15.16 -2.18
C SER A 13 15.13 -16.49 -2.85
N TYR A 14 14.38 -16.48 -3.96
CA TYR A 14 14.16 -17.68 -4.76
C TYR A 14 15.47 -18.20 -5.37
N VAL A 15 16.26 -17.33 -5.99
CA VAL A 15 17.58 -17.70 -6.55
C VAL A 15 18.48 -18.35 -5.49
N LEU A 16 18.55 -17.77 -4.28
CA LEU A 16 19.32 -18.33 -3.18
C LEU A 16 18.78 -19.69 -2.73
N ALA A 17 17.46 -19.79 -2.56
CA ALA A 17 16.83 -21.03 -2.11
C ALA A 17 17.00 -22.18 -3.12
N SER A 18 17.00 -21.86 -4.42
CA SER A 18 17.20 -22.85 -5.49
C SER A 18 18.67 -23.23 -5.69
N THR A 19 19.64 -22.38 -5.34
CA THR A 19 21.07 -22.64 -5.58
C THR A 19 21.77 -23.29 -4.39
N VAL A 20 21.40 -22.96 -3.16
CA VAL A 20 22.04 -23.50 -1.95
C VAL A 20 21.58 -24.95 -1.73
N PRO A 21 22.45 -25.97 -1.81
CA PRO A 21 22.05 -27.37 -1.81
C PRO A 21 21.22 -27.78 -0.60
N HIS A 22 21.58 -27.32 0.61
CA HIS A 22 20.82 -27.62 1.82
C HIS A 22 19.39 -27.09 1.79
N ILE A 23 19.15 -25.97 1.11
CA ILE A 23 17.82 -25.36 0.97
C ILE A 23 17.07 -26.03 -0.18
N ALA A 24 17.71 -26.22 -1.34
CA ALA A 24 17.14 -26.88 -2.51
C ALA A 24 16.75 -28.34 -2.25
N ASN A 25 17.47 -29.03 -1.36
CA ASN A 25 17.19 -30.40 -0.94
C ASN A 25 16.07 -30.49 0.11
N LEU A 26 15.53 -29.37 0.62
CA LEU A 26 14.41 -29.44 1.55
C LEU A 26 13.22 -30.09 0.83
N PRO A 27 12.52 -31.05 1.46
CA PRO A 27 11.35 -31.71 0.88
C PRO A 27 10.26 -30.71 0.43
N VAL A 28 10.27 -29.54 1.06
CA VAL A 28 9.32 -28.44 0.85
C VAL A 28 9.77 -27.47 -0.26
N ILE A 29 10.93 -27.64 -0.91
CA ILE A 29 11.41 -26.73 -1.98
C ILE A 29 11.60 -27.47 -3.31
N GLY A 30 11.71 -28.80 -3.27
CA GLY A 30 11.59 -29.65 -4.46
C GLY A 30 12.93 -30.23 -4.91
N GLY A 31 13.13 -31.51 -4.57
CA GLY A 31 13.86 -32.48 -5.40
C GLY A 31 15.36 -32.26 -5.64
N GLY A 32 16.00 -31.24 -5.06
CA GLY A 32 17.46 -31.17 -4.98
C GLY A 32 18.21 -30.85 -6.27
N ARG A 33 17.67 -29.97 -7.12
CA ARG A 33 18.39 -29.54 -8.32
C ARG A 33 18.63 -28.04 -8.29
N GLY A 34 19.90 -27.65 -8.41
CA GLY A 34 20.41 -26.27 -8.50
C GLY A 34 19.96 -25.51 -9.76
N GLU A 35 18.72 -25.70 -10.18
CA GLU A 35 18.17 -25.14 -11.41
C GLU A 35 17.27 -23.94 -11.06
N ILE A 36 17.60 -22.78 -11.60
CA ILE A 36 16.79 -21.56 -11.48
C ILE A 36 15.84 -21.50 -12.66
N ASN A 37 14.54 -21.63 -12.39
CA ASN A 37 13.50 -21.37 -13.38
C ASN A 37 13.16 -19.86 -13.38
N ILE A 38 13.30 -19.20 -14.53
CA ILE A 38 13.04 -17.75 -14.67
C ILE A 38 11.56 -17.42 -14.39
N ALA A 39 10.63 -18.24 -14.87
CA ALA A 39 9.20 -18.04 -14.61
C ALA A 39 8.90 -18.16 -13.11
N ALA A 40 9.50 -19.15 -12.44
CA ALA A 40 9.40 -19.29 -10.99
C ALA A 40 9.99 -18.08 -10.26
N ALA A 41 11.16 -17.58 -10.67
CA ALA A 41 11.75 -16.36 -10.08
C ALA A 41 10.82 -15.14 -10.22
N CYS A 42 10.18 -14.97 -11.38
CA CYS A 42 9.15 -13.95 -11.59
C CYS A 42 7.93 -14.13 -10.67
N ILE A 43 7.48 -15.38 -10.48
CA ILE A 43 6.38 -15.70 -9.55
C ILE A 43 6.77 -15.38 -8.11
N ALA A 44 8.01 -15.65 -7.69
CA ALA A 44 8.50 -15.27 -6.37
C ALA A 44 8.52 -13.75 -6.19
N GLY A 45 8.98 -13.00 -7.19
CA GLY A 45 8.91 -11.54 -7.20
C GLY A 45 7.47 -11.01 -7.10
N ALA A 46 6.54 -11.60 -7.85
CA ALA A 46 5.12 -11.24 -7.80
C ALA A 46 4.46 -11.60 -6.46
N ALA A 47 4.78 -12.77 -5.91
CA ALA A 47 4.30 -13.23 -4.61
C ALA A 47 4.77 -12.32 -3.47
N ALA A 48 6.01 -11.81 -3.56
CA ALA A 48 6.52 -10.83 -2.63
C ALA A 48 5.78 -9.48 -2.69
N LEU A 49 5.02 -9.19 -3.76
CA LEU A 49 4.13 -8.02 -3.81
C LEU A 49 2.70 -8.35 -3.37
N MET A 50 2.32 -9.63 -3.36
CA MET A 50 0.94 -10.06 -3.18
C MET A 50 0.44 -9.87 -1.74
N ALA A 51 1.33 -9.91 -0.75
CA ALA A 51 0.97 -9.61 0.64
C ALA A 51 0.39 -8.18 0.81
N ASP A 52 0.83 -7.23 -0.04
CA ASP A 52 0.37 -5.84 -0.05
C ASP A 52 -0.87 -5.60 -0.95
N VAL A 53 -1.49 -6.64 -1.51
CA VAL A 53 -2.67 -6.48 -2.37
C VAL A 53 -3.84 -5.77 -1.68
N ASP A 54 -3.88 -5.82 -0.35
CA ASP A 54 -4.85 -5.15 0.53
C ASP A 54 -4.63 -3.63 0.68
N SER A 55 -3.58 -3.06 0.07
CA SER A 55 -3.25 -1.63 0.13
C SER A 55 -3.43 -0.91 -1.20
N GLN A 56 -4.17 0.20 -1.23
CA GLN A 56 -4.37 1.02 -2.44
C GLN A 56 -3.08 1.60 -3.02
N HIS A 57 -2.04 1.76 -2.19
CA HIS A 57 -0.75 2.31 -2.60
C HIS A 57 0.26 1.21 -2.96
N SER A 58 -0.15 -0.05 -2.92
CA SER A 58 0.74 -1.15 -3.26
C SER A 58 1.13 -1.13 -4.73
N LYS A 59 2.34 -1.59 -5.00
CA LYS A 59 2.87 -1.65 -6.36
C LYS A 59 2.03 -2.58 -7.25
N ILE A 60 1.48 -3.67 -6.68
CA ILE A 60 0.61 -4.59 -7.40
C ILE A 60 -0.69 -3.88 -7.85
N ASN A 61 -1.29 -3.05 -7.01
CA ASN A 61 -2.52 -2.31 -7.35
C ASN A 61 -2.25 -1.17 -8.34
N GLN A 62 -1.08 -0.53 -8.28
CA GLN A 62 -0.65 0.48 -9.24
C GLN A 62 -0.34 -0.10 -10.63
N MET A 63 0.17 -1.34 -10.67
CA MET A 63 0.49 -2.04 -11.93
C MET A 63 -0.69 -2.82 -12.50
N ASN A 64 -1.69 -3.17 -11.69
CA ASN A 64 -2.92 -3.78 -12.17
C ASN A 64 -3.64 -2.80 -13.12
N PRO A 65 -3.95 -3.20 -14.37
CA PRO A 65 -4.53 -2.27 -15.35
C PRO A 65 -5.92 -1.77 -14.95
N VAL A 66 -6.70 -2.58 -14.23
CA VAL A 66 -8.05 -2.22 -13.79
C VAL A 66 -7.97 -1.27 -12.59
N VAL A 67 -7.31 -1.69 -11.50
CA VAL A 67 -7.21 -0.91 -10.26
C VAL A 67 -6.35 0.34 -10.46
N GLY A 68 -5.26 0.23 -11.22
CA GLY A 68 -4.35 1.33 -11.51
C GLY A 68 -5.00 2.42 -12.37
N SER A 69 -5.76 2.04 -13.41
CA SER A 69 -6.49 3.03 -14.24
C SER A 69 -7.60 3.70 -13.44
N ALA A 70 -8.34 2.93 -12.65
CA ALA A 70 -9.33 3.43 -11.69
C ALA A 70 -8.72 4.47 -10.74
N ASN A 71 -7.61 4.15 -10.08
CA ASN A 71 -6.92 5.04 -9.15
C ASN A 71 -6.41 6.31 -9.86
N LYS A 72 -5.84 6.19 -11.06
CA LYS A 72 -5.39 7.34 -11.86
C LYS A 72 -6.53 8.31 -12.21
N LEU A 73 -7.72 7.78 -12.50
CA LEU A 73 -8.89 8.62 -12.76
C LEU A 73 -9.30 9.40 -11.50
N VAL A 74 -9.29 8.74 -10.33
CA VAL A 74 -9.54 9.40 -9.04
C VAL A 74 -8.47 10.44 -8.72
N ASP A 75 -7.19 10.12 -8.92
CA ASP A 75 -6.05 11.05 -8.74
C ASP A 75 -6.20 12.29 -9.64
N THR A 76 -6.57 12.09 -10.91
CA THR A 76 -6.80 13.18 -11.85
C THR A 76 -7.94 14.08 -11.38
N GLY A 77 -9.05 13.49 -10.91
CA GLY A 77 -10.18 14.24 -10.34
C GLY A 77 -9.78 15.01 -9.08
N GLU A 78 -9.03 14.40 -8.17
CA GLU A 78 -8.48 15.03 -6.97
C GLU A 78 -7.61 16.24 -7.32
N ASP A 79 -6.72 16.11 -8.29
CA ASP A 79 -5.84 17.19 -8.75
C ASP A 79 -6.62 18.34 -9.41
N ILE A 80 -7.63 18.03 -10.23
CA ILE A 80 -8.53 19.03 -10.82
C ILE A 80 -9.25 19.81 -9.71
N LEU A 81 -9.85 19.11 -8.74
CA LEU A 81 -10.57 19.75 -7.63
C LEU A 81 -9.66 20.65 -6.81
N LYS A 82 -8.44 20.21 -6.47
CA LYS A 82 -7.46 21.05 -5.76
C LYS A 82 -7.02 22.26 -6.56
N LYS A 83 -6.87 22.11 -7.87
CA LYS A 83 -6.52 23.22 -8.77
C LYS A 83 -7.65 24.24 -8.85
N LEU A 84 -8.89 23.78 -9.02
CA LEU A 84 -10.08 24.64 -8.98
C LEU A 84 -10.19 25.37 -7.65
N LEU A 85 -10.02 24.66 -6.54
CA LEU A 85 -10.00 25.25 -5.20
C LEU A 85 -8.93 26.34 -5.09
N SER A 86 -7.70 26.08 -5.56
CA SER A 86 -6.63 27.07 -5.56
C SER A 86 -6.99 28.30 -6.40
N ILE A 87 -7.65 28.12 -7.55
CA ILE A 87 -8.10 29.23 -8.41
C ILE A 87 -9.17 30.06 -7.70
N ILE A 88 -10.16 29.42 -7.09
CA ILE A 88 -11.23 30.08 -6.32
C ILE A 88 -10.63 30.92 -5.18
N PHE A 89 -9.71 30.36 -4.41
CA PHE A 89 -9.10 31.05 -3.28
C PHE A 89 -8.10 32.15 -3.66
N THR A 90 -7.56 32.13 -4.87
CA THR A 90 -6.63 33.16 -5.34
C THR A 90 -7.37 34.18 -6.19
N LEU A 91 -7.79 33.81 -7.40
CA LEU A 91 -8.49 34.71 -8.31
C LEU A 91 -9.86 35.10 -7.78
N GLY A 92 -10.61 34.17 -7.17
CA GLY A 92 -11.94 34.47 -6.64
C GLY A 92 -11.92 35.43 -5.46
N ILE A 93 -10.97 35.28 -4.52
CA ILE A 93 -10.78 36.25 -3.42
C ILE A 93 -10.34 37.61 -3.96
N GLY A 94 -9.35 37.64 -4.87
CA GLY A 94 -8.89 38.88 -5.47
C GLY A 94 -10.00 39.64 -6.22
N ALA A 95 -10.77 38.93 -7.06
CA ALA A 95 -11.91 39.49 -7.77
C ALA A 95 -13.04 39.92 -6.81
N GLY A 96 -13.30 39.13 -5.76
CA GLY A 96 -14.27 39.47 -4.72
C GLY A 96 -13.92 40.77 -4.00
N ILE A 97 -12.65 40.97 -3.63
CA ILE A 97 -12.18 42.23 -3.02
C ILE A 97 -12.43 43.42 -3.97
N LEU A 98 -12.16 43.28 -5.27
CA LEU A 98 -12.42 44.35 -6.25
C LEU A 98 -13.90 44.64 -6.44
N PHE A 99 -14.73 43.60 -6.42
CA PHE A 99 -16.18 43.71 -6.55
C PHE A 99 -16.77 44.46 -5.34
N PHE A 100 -16.39 44.07 -4.12
CA PHE A 100 -16.85 44.68 -2.87
C PHE A 100 -15.98 45.84 -2.37
N ARG A 101 -15.15 46.44 -3.23
CA ARG A 101 -14.14 47.43 -2.83
C ARG A 101 -14.72 48.62 -2.06
N GLY A 102 -15.90 49.12 -2.46
CA GLY A 102 -16.52 50.28 -1.83
C GLY A 102 -16.90 50.03 -0.37
N ASP A 103 -17.46 48.85 -0.08
CA ASP A 103 -17.85 48.46 1.28
C ASP A 103 -16.64 48.16 2.15
N ILE A 104 -15.61 47.50 1.58
CA ILE A 104 -14.35 47.23 2.27
C ILE A 104 -13.64 48.55 2.65
N ILE A 105 -13.56 49.52 1.73
CA ILE A 105 -12.96 50.84 1.99
C ILE A 105 -13.73 51.57 3.10
N LYS A 106 -15.07 51.59 3.02
CA LYS A 106 -15.92 52.19 4.07
C LYS A 106 -15.72 51.51 5.43
N MET A 107 -15.60 50.19 5.46
CA MET A 107 -15.34 49.43 6.70
C MET A 107 -13.95 49.79 7.28
N LEU A 108 -12.92 49.89 6.44
CA LEU A 108 -11.57 50.29 6.87
C LEU A 108 -11.49 51.74 7.35
N TRP A 109 -12.34 52.64 6.83
CA TRP A 109 -12.41 54.04 7.26
C TRP A 109 -12.85 54.25 8.70
N TYR A 110 -13.52 53.28 9.33
CA TYR A 110 -13.87 53.34 10.75
C TYR A 110 -12.64 53.30 11.67
N PHE A 111 -11.47 52.88 11.15
CA PHE A 111 -10.23 52.84 11.90
C PHE A 111 -9.35 54.04 11.53
N ASN A 112 -9.29 55.05 12.43
CA ASN A 112 -8.59 56.32 12.19
C ASN A 112 -7.15 56.16 11.67
N ASN A 113 -6.40 55.19 12.19
CA ASN A 113 -5.00 54.96 11.78
C ASN A 113 -4.87 54.30 10.39
N ILE A 114 -5.93 53.68 9.88
CA ILE A 114 -5.93 52.93 8.61
C ILE A 114 -6.60 53.74 7.49
N LYS A 115 -7.49 54.67 7.84
CA LYS A 115 -8.23 55.52 6.91
C LYS A 115 -7.41 56.05 5.71
N PRO A 116 -6.22 56.68 5.90
CA PRO A 116 -5.45 57.20 4.75
C PRO A 116 -4.90 56.10 3.82
N TYR A 117 -4.85 54.85 4.27
CA TYR A 117 -4.31 53.71 3.52
C TYR A 117 -5.40 52.74 3.01
N ALA A 118 -6.68 53.00 3.30
CA ALA A 118 -7.77 52.05 3.07
C ALA A 118 -7.89 51.60 1.60
N GLU A 119 -7.77 52.54 0.64
CA GLU A 119 -7.78 52.22 -0.79
C GLU A 119 -6.57 51.37 -1.19
N GLY A 120 -5.37 51.80 -0.78
CA GLY A 120 -4.12 51.10 -1.07
C GLY A 120 -4.10 49.67 -0.53
N ILE A 121 -4.61 49.46 0.70
CA ILE A 121 -4.74 48.13 1.30
C ILE A 121 -5.74 47.27 0.49
N THR A 122 -6.88 47.84 0.12
CA THR A 122 -7.93 47.11 -0.61
C THR A 122 -7.44 46.66 -2.00
N TYR A 123 -6.93 47.58 -2.81
CA TYR A 123 -6.42 47.25 -4.15
C TYR A 123 -5.13 46.44 -4.09
N GLY A 124 -4.24 46.71 -3.12
CA GLY A 124 -3.03 45.94 -2.90
C GLY A 124 -3.32 44.48 -2.52
N ALA A 125 -4.29 44.25 -1.63
CA ALA A 125 -4.73 42.90 -1.27
C ALA A 125 -5.35 42.17 -2.48
N ALA A 126 -6.21 42.84 -3.24
CA ALA A 126 -6.77 42.27 -4.47
C ALA A 126 -5.67 41.87 -5.47
N ALA A 127 -4.76 42.79 -5.78
CA ALA A 127 -3.63 42.54 -6.68
C ALA A 127 -2.76 41.38 -6.18
N PHE A 128 -2.46 41.34 -4.88
CA PHE A 128 -1.72 40.25 -4.26
C PHE A 128 -2.37 38.87 -4.53
N PHE A 129 -3.67 38.73 -4.27
CA PHE A 129 -4.38 37.47 -4.51
C PHE A 129 -4.46 37.09 -5.99
N LEU A 130 -4.64 38.07 -6.88
CA LEU A 130 -4.61 37.84 -8.33
C LEU A 130 -3.23 37.34 -8.79
N ILE A 131 -2.15 37.97 -8.32
CA ILE A 131 -0.77 37.57 -8.62
C ILE A 131 -0.49 36.16 -8.08
N LEU A 132 -0.96 35.83 -6.87
CA LEU A 132 -0.85 34.46 -6.34
C LEU A 132 -1.54 33.45 -7.27
N GLY A 133 -2.69 33.79 -7.84
CA GLY A 133 -3.41 32.93 -8.78
C GLY A 133 -2.61 32.66 -10.06
N VAL A 134 -2.01 33.69 -10.65
CA VAL A 134 -1.14 33.58 -11.84
C VAL A 134 0.12 32.78 -11.54
N CYS A 135 0.66 32.89 -10.33
CA CYS A 135 1.85 32.15 -9.88
C CYS A 135 1.61 30.64 -9.67
N GLY A 136 0.38 30.15 -9.83
CA GLY A 136 0.03 28.72 -9.77
C GLY A 136 0.51 28.04 -8.49
N ARG A 137 1.27 26.94 -8.62
CA ARG A 137 1.74 26.13 -7.46
C ARG A 137 2.53 26.94 -6.43
N LYS A 138 3.32 27.95 -6.84
CA LYS A 138 4.06 28.80 -5.90
C LYS A 138 3.10 29.66 -5.09
N GLY A 139 2.06 30.20 -5.74
CA GLY A 139 1.02 30.98 -5.08
C GLY A 139 0.23 30.18 -4.05
N THR A 140 -0.13 28.93 -4.37
CA THR A 140 -0.79 28.02 -3.42
C THR A 140 0.03 27.78 -2.15
N ARG A 141 1.37 27.70 -2.23
CA ARG A 141 2.22 27.56 -1.04
C ARG A 141 2.18 28.79 -0.14
N VAL A 142 2.09 29.98 -0.72
CA VAL A 142 1.94 31.22 0.05
C VAL A 142 0.55 31.27 0.67
N LEU A 143 -0.50 30.93 -0.09
CA LEU A 143 -1.89 30.85 0.38
C LEU A 143 -2.02 29.96 1.63
N THR A 144 -1.36 28.79 1.64
CA THR A 144 -1.40 27.86 2.79
C THR A 144 -0.76 28.42 4.07
N LYS A 145 0.05 29.48 3.99
CA LYS A 145 0.66 30.13 5.15
C LYS A 145 -0.18 31.27 5.73
N LEU A 146 -1.23 31.72 5.03
CA LEU A 146 -2.13 32.75 5.54
C LEU A 146 -3.02 32.13 6.63
N PRO A 147 -3.14 32.70 7.84
CA PRO A 147 -3.77 32.02 8.97
C PRO A 147 -5.22 31.58 8.70
N LEU A 148 -6.10 32.53 8.34
CA LEU A 148 -7.52 32.22 8.14
C LEU A 148 -7.77 31.48 6.82
N ILE A 149 -7.23 32.00 5.72
CA ILE A 149 -7.43 31.45 4.39
C ILE A 149 -6.74 30.08 4.23
N GLY A 150 -5.51 29.96 4.73
CA GLY A 150 -4.75 28.71 4.72
C GLY A 150 -5.42 27.63 5.55
N ASN A 151 -5.99 27.96 6.72
CA ASN A 151 -6.73 26.98 7.54
C ASN A 151 -7.98 26.46 6.80
N ILE A 152 -8.75 27.33 6.15
CA ILE A 152 -9.91 26.91 5.36
C ILE A 152 -9.47 26.07 4.16
N TYR A 153 -8.48 26.55 3.39
CA TYR A 153 -7.97 25.84 2.21
C TYR A 153 -7.42 24.45 2.57
N THR A 154 -6.64 24.33 3.64
CA THR A 154 -6.09 23.05 4.10
C THR A 154 -7.17 22.11 4.63
N SER A 155 -8.21 22.63 5.29
CA SER A 155 -9.36 21.85 5.74
C SER A 155 -10.11 21.23 4.55
N ILE A 156 -10.43 22.04 3.53
CA ILE A 156 -11.12 21.56 2.32
C ILE A 156 -10.22 20.58 1.55
N THR A 157 -8.94 20.90 1.38
CA THR A 157 -7.97 20.02 0.69
C THR A 157 -7.83 18.68 1.41
N THR A 158 -7.82 18.68 2.74
CA THR A 158 -7.82 17.45 3.55
C THR A 158 -9.11 16.66 3.36
N GLY A 159 -10.25 17.33 3.26
CA GLY A 159 -11.53 16.72 2.89
C GLY A 159 -11.48 16.03 1.53
N ILE A 160 -10.95 16.72 0.50
CA ILE A 160 -10.76 16.15 -0.85
C ILE A 160 -9.86 14.90 -0.79
N ASN A 161 -8.73 14.97 -0.08
CA ASN A 161 -7.81 13.83 0.07
C ASN A 161 -8.49 12.63 0.73
N ARG A 162 -9.27 12.86 1.80
CA ARG A 162 -10.02 11.80 2.49
C ARG A 162 -11.10 11.18 1.58
N GLY A 163 -11.82 12.03 0.84
CA GLY A 163 -12.84 11.58 -0.12
C GLY A 163 -12.24 10.73 -1.24
N SER A 164 -11.12 11.18 -1.82
CA SER A 164 -10.36 10.43 -2.83
C SER A 164 -9.90 9.08 -2.30
N ALA A 165 -9.32 9.03 -1.09
CA ALA A 165 -8.90 7.79 -0.46
C ALA A 165 -10.07 6.83 -0.20
N LEU A 166 -11.23 7.35 0.22
CA LEU A 166 -12.45 6.54 0.39
C LEU A 166 -12.91 5.97 -0.96
N LEU A 167 -12.94 6.80 -2.01
CA LEU A 167 -13.36 6.39 -3.35
C LEU A 167 -12.46 5.28 -3.90
N LYS A 168 -11.13 5.43 -3.81
CA LYS A 168 -10.16 4.40 -4.21
C LYS A 168 -10.38 3.09 -3.45
N ARG A 169 -10.63 3.17 -2.14
CA ARG A 169 -10.98 2.00 -1.33
C ARG A 169 -12.28 1.34 -1.80
N MET A 170 -13.32 2.11 -2.11
CA MET A 170 -14.57 1.57 -2.66
C MET A 170 -14.35 0.90 -4.01
N MET A 171 -13.53 1.48 -4.89
CA MET A 171 -13.19 0.86 -6.18
C MET A 171 -12.48 -0.48 -5.99
N MET A 172 -11.52 -0.58 -5.07
CA MET A 172 -10.89 -1.87 -4.75
C MET A 172 -11.92 -2.89 -4.23
N ILE A 173 -12.83 -2.47 -3.33
CA ILE A 173 -13.92 -3.34 -2.82
C ILE A 173 -14.77 -3.87 -3.98
N ILE A 174 -15.17 -3.00 -4.91
CA ILE A 174 -15.98 -3.39 -6.08
C ILE A 174 -15.20 -4.36 -6.97
N ILE A 175 -13.94 -4.07 -7.30
CA ILE A 175 -13.14 -4.86 -8.23
C ILE A 175 -12.82 -6.23 -7.63
N TYR A 176 -12.17 -6.26 -6.46
CA TYR A 176 -11.73 -7.53 -5.85
C TYR A 176 -12.88 -8.28 -5.17
N GLY A 177 -13.79 -7.57 -4.49
CA GLY A 177 -14.98 -8.19 -3.92
C GLY A 177 -15.89 -8.74 -5.01
N GLY A 178 -16.09 -8.00 -6.11
CA GLY A 178 -16.83 -8.46 -7.28
C GLY A 178 -16.18 -9.66 -7.95
N ALA A 179 -14.86 -9.65 -8.15
CA ALA A 179 -14.12 -10.81 -8.68
C ALA A 179 -14.26 -12.04 -7.79
N GLY A 180 -14.13 -11.88 -6.46
CA GLY A 180 -14.30 -12.96 -5.51
C GLY A 180 -15.71 -13.56 -5.53
N LEU A 181 -16.76 -12.71 -5.54
CA LEU A 181 -18.15 -13.15 -5.65
C LEU A 181 -18.43 -13.83 -6.99
N TRP A 182 -17.85 -13.32 -8.09
CA TRP A 182 -17.98 -13.94 -9.41
C TRP A 182 -17.36 -15.33 -9.46
N ILE A 183 -16.14 -15.51 -8.92
CA ILE A 183 -15.50 -16.84 -8.82
C ILE A 183 -16.37 -17.81 -8.01
N ILE A 184 -16.88 -17.38 -6.86
CA ILE A 184 -17.75 -18.20 -6.00
C ILE A 184 -19.03 -18.59 -6.74
N GLY A 185 -19.70 -17.62 -7.38
CA GLY A 185 -20.94 -17.85 -8.11
C GLY A 185 -20.75 -18.79 -9.30
N TYR A 186 -19.71 -18.55 -10.11
CA TYR A 186 -19.36 -19.41 -11.23
C TYR A 186 -19.08 -20.84 -10.77
N ASN A 187 -18.28 -21.00 -9.71
CA ASN A 187 -17.94 -22.30 -9.16
C ASN A 187 -19.17 -23.03 -8.61
N ALA A 188 -20.11 -22.33 -7.97
CA ALA A 188 -21.35 -22.92 -7.46
C ALA A 188 -22.24 -23.50 -8.57
N SER A 189 -22.23 -22.90 -9.76
CA SER A 189 -23.03 -23.35 -10.90
C SER A 189 -22.39 -24.47 -11.71
N HIS A 190 -21.05 -24.58 -11.76
CA HIS A 190 -20.37 -25.48 -12.71
C HIS A 190 -19.53 -26.57 -12.07
N GLY A 191 -18.66 -26.24 -11.11
CA GLY A 191 -17.59 -27.14 -10.65
C GLY A 191 -17.71 -27.61 -9.21
N LYS A 192 -18.32 -26.81 -8.33
CA LYS A 192 -18.41 -27.01 -6.88
C LYS A 192 -17.06 -27.36 -6.23
N ASP A 193 -15.98 -26.82 -6.77
CA ASP A 193 -14.63 -27.09 -6.33
C ASP A 193 -14.32 -26.32 -5.02
N PRO A 194 -14.00 -27.01 -3.90
CA PRO A 194 -13.75 -26.36 -2.62
C PRO A 194 -12.64 -25.30 -2.68
N TYR A 195 -11.64 -25.47 -3.54
CA TYR A 195 -10.51 -24.55 -3.62
C TYR A 195 -10.82 -23.29 -4.44
N LEU A 196 -11.72 -23.35 -5.41
CA LEU A 196 -12.18 -22.14 -6.11
C LEU A 196 -13.01 -21.25 -5.18
N TYR A 197 -13.79 -21.85 -4.25
CA TYR A 197 -14.41 -21.07 -3.18
C TYR A 197 -13.37 -20.40 -2.28
N LEU A 198 -12.28 -21.10 -1.95
CA LEU A 198 -11.18 -20.55 -1.18
C LEU A 198 -10.53 -19.35 -1.88
N VAL A 199 -10.24 -19.48 -3.18
CA VAL A 199 -9.67 -18.38 -3.99
C VAL A 199 -10.62 -17.17 -3.99
N GLY A 200 -11.91 -17.38 -4.24
CA GLY A 200 -12.90 -16.30 -4.19
C GLY A 200 -13.01 -15.66 -2.80
N ALA A 201 -12.95 -16.45 -1.73
CA ALA A 201 -12.95 -15.96 -0.36
C ALA A 201 -11.69 -15.12 -0.05
N LEU A 202 -10.53 -15.48 -0.60
CA LEU A 202 -9.29 -14.70 -0.47
C LEU A 202 -9.37 -13.33 -1.14
N PHE A 203 -10.01 -13.24 -2.32
CA PHE A 203 -10.27 -11.96 -2.98
C PHE A 203 -11.18 -11.05 -2.14
N ILE A 204 -12.21 -11.62 -1.51
CA ILE A 204 -13.08 -10.88 -0.58
C ILE A 204 -12.31 -10.48 0.67
N ALA A 205 -11.47 -11.37 1.21
CA ALA A 205 -10.64 -11.08 2.38
C ALA A 205 -9.69 -9.90 2.11
N ALA A 206 -9.14 -9.78 0.90
CA ALA A 206 -8.23 -8.70 0.48
C ALA A 206 -8.82 -7.30 0.67
N VAL A 207 -10.15 -7.17 0.62
CA VAL A 207 -10.81 -5.86 0.75
C VAL A 207 -11.48 -5.63 2.10
N ILE A 208 -11.77 -6.70 2.84
CA ILE A 208 -12.39 -6.62 4.18
C ILE A 208 -11.34 -6.40 5.27
N PHE A 209 -10.20 -7.10 5.17
CA PHE A 209 -9.19 -7.06 6.22
C PHE A 209 -8.35 -5.78 6.12
N PRO A 210 -8.04 -5.12 7.25
CA PRO A 210 -7.14 -3.96 7.24
C PRO A 210 -5.75 -4.33 6.72
N HIS A 211 -5.08 -3.39 6.07
CA HIS A 211 -3.68 -3.55 5.65
C HIS A 211 -2.80 -4.01 6.83
N ARG A 212 -1.88 -4.95 6.57
CA ARG A 212 -1.00 -5.57 7.59
C ARG A 212 -1.73 -6.35 8.68
N SER A 213 -2.83 -7.00 8.32
CA SER A 213 -3.55 -7.95 9.20
C SER A 213 -3.45 -9.37 8.65
N PHE A 214 -4.51 -9.87 8.02
CA PHE A 214 -4.64 -11.23 7.52
C PHE A 214 -3.53 -11.60 6.55
N PHE A 215 -3.30 -10.81 5.50
CA PHE A 215 -2.25 -11.06 4.50
C PHE A 215 -0.82 -10.92 5.03
N HIS A 216 -0.67 -10.39 6.24
CA HIS A 216 0.62 -10.27 6.90
C HIS A 216 0.72 -11.18 8.12
N SER A 217 -0.12 -12.21 8.20
CA SER A 217 -0.11 -13.19 9.29
C SER A 217 0.29 -14.57 8.79
N ILE A 218 0.63 -15.46 9.73
CA ILE A 218 0.97 -16.85 9.38
C ILE A 218 -0.24 -17.58 8.78
N GLU A 219 -1.46 -17.28 9.24
CA GLU A 219 -2.67 -17.88 8.69
C GLU A 219 -2.93 -17.43 7.27
N GLY A 220 -2.76 -16.14 6.98
CA GLY A 220 -2.87 -15.61 5.63
C GLY A 220 -1.88 -16.27 4.68
N PHE A 221 -0.61 -16.39 5.10
CA PHE A 221 0.43 -17.08 4.35
C PHE A 221 0.07 -18.55 4.05
N LEU A 222 -0.38 -19.31 5.05
CA LEU A 222 -0.75 -20.72 4.88
C LEU A 222 -1.93 -20.88 3.92
N ILE A 223 -2.98 -20.07 4.09
CA ILE A 223 -4.18 -20.13 3.27
C ILE A 223 -3.87 -19.73 1.82
N PHE A 224 -3.09 -18.68 1.60
CA PHE A 224 -2.69 -18.27 0.25
C PHE A 224 -1.82 -19.33 -0.42
N THR A 225 -0.86 -19.89 0.30
CA THR A 225 0.01 -20.94 -0.24
C THR A 225 -0.78 -22.20 -0.58
N ALA A 226 -1.79 -22.57 0.21
CA ALA A 226 -2.70 -23.67 -0.12
C ALA A 226 -3.51 -23.39 -1.38
N ALA A 227 -4.07 -22.18 -1.52
CA ALA A 227 -4.81 -21.78 -2.72
C ALA A 227 -3.92 -21.78 -3.97
N VAL A 228 -2.70 -21.22 -3.89
CA VAL A 228 -1.74 -21.23 -5.00
C VAL A 228 -1.25 -22.64 -5.30
N SER A 229 -0.98 -23.46 -4.28
CA SER A 229 -0.64 -24.88 -4.47
C SER A 229 -1.70 -25.60 -5.27
N TYR A 230 -2.97 -25.38 -4.94
CA TYR A 230 -4.07 -25.98 -5.67
C TYR A 230 -4.10 -25.53 -7.14
N LEU A 231 -4.06 -24.21 -7.37
CA LEU A 231 -4.11 -23.64 -8.71
C LEU A 231 -2.95 -24.12 -9.58
N THR A 232 -1.71 -24.06 -9.05
CA THR A 232 -0.49 -24.45 -9.74
C THR A 232 -0.45 -25.93 -10.10
N ASN A 233 -0.89 -26.81 -9.19
CA ASN A 233 -1.09 -28.23 -9.49
C ASN A 233 -2.12 -28.44 -10.61
N ARG A 234 -3.22 -27.68 -10.60
CA ARG A 234 -4.30 -27.83 -11.57
C ARG A 234 -3.89 -27.40 -12.99
N ILE A 235 -3.03 -26.39 -13.10
CA ILE A 235 -2.50 -25.91 -14.39
C ILE A 235 -1.25 -26.66 -14.86
N GLY A 236 -0.77 -27.65 -14.11
CA GLY A 236 0.37 -28.49 -14.49
C GLY A 236 1.76 -27.93 -14.16
N TYR A 237 1.85 -26.91 -13.29
CA TYR A 237 3.11 -26.27 -12.88
C TYR A 237 3.31 -26.27 -11.35
N PRO A 238 3.31 -27.46 -10.70
CA PRO A 238 3.38 -27.59 -9.23
C PRO A 238 4.61 -26.90 -8.60
N GLU A 239 5.70 -26.76 -9.34
CA GLU A 239 6.95 -26.10 -8.92
C GLU A 239 6.76 -24.62 -8.57
N PHE A 240 5.78 -23.95 -9.18
CA PHE A 240 5.49 -22.54 -8.92
C PHE A 240 4.95 -22.28 -7.51
N ARG A 241 4.42 -23.30 -6.83
CA ARG A 241 4.04 -23.22 -5.43
C ARG A 241 5.20 -22.78 -4.54
N TYR A 242 6.38 -23.35 -4.75
CA TYR A 242 7.54 -23.09 -3.89
C TYR A 242 8.10 -21.71 -4.14
N ALA A 243 8.15 -21.30 -5.41
CA ALA A 243 8.52 -19.95 -5.76
C ALA A 243 7.57 -18.92 -5.14
N PHE A 244 6.27 -19.17 -5.20
CA PHE A 244 5.27 -18.35 -4.52
C PHE A 244 5.52 -18.28 -3.01
N MET A 245 5.70 -19.43 -2.37
CA MET A 245 5.95 -19.54 -0.93
C MET A 245 7.19 -18.75 -0.51
N ILE A 246 8.31 -18.92 -1.21
CA ILE A 246 9.57 -18.21 -0.94
C ILE A 246 9.38 -16.70 -1.12
N GLY A 247 8.73 -16.28 -2.21
CA GLY A 247 8.42 -14.87 -2.44
C GLY A 247 7.58 -14.26 -1.32
N TYR A 248 6.51 -14.94 -0.90
CA TYR A 248 5.64 -14.46 0.18
C TYR A 248 6.36 -14.40 1.53
N ILE A 249 7.13 -15.44 1.89
CA ILE A 249 7.95 -15.46 3.11
C ILE A 249 8.97 -14.34 3.08
N SER A 250 9.60 -14.09 1.93
CA SER A 250 10.59 -13.03 1.80
C SER A 250 9.99 -11.64 2.09
N HIS A 251 8.75 -11.40 1.66
CA HIS A 251 8.04 -10.18 2.02
C HIS A 251 7.85 -10.09 3.54
N LEU A 252 7.24 -11.09 4.16
CA LEU A 252 6.96 -11.03 5.59
C LEU A 252 8.25 -11.01 6.43
N TYR A 253 9.05 -12.05 6.30
CA TYR A 253 10.13 -12.35 7.24
C TYR A 253 11.47 -11.70 6.86
N PHE A 254 11.71 -11.47 5.57
CA PHE A 254 12.98 -10.87 5.12
C PHE A 254 12.88 -9.37 4.85
N THR A 255 11.68 -8.79 4.91
CA THR A 255 11.51 -7.35 4.73
C THR A 255 10.69 -6.70 5.83
N ASP A 256 9.47 -7.16 6.12
CA ASP A 256 8.58 -6.45 7.04
C ASP A 256 8.95 -6.62 8.52
N ILE A 257 9.62 -7.71 8.90
CA ILE A 257 10.26 -7.85 10.22
C ILE A 257 11.22 -6.69 10.50
N PHE A 258 11.92 -6.16 9.50
CA PHE A 258 12.88 -5.08 9.72
C PHE A 258 12.24 -3.69 9.92
N THR A 259 10.91 -3.60 9.83
CA THR A 259 10.17 -2.35 10.00
C THR A 259 9.63 -2.20 11.42
N LYS A 260 9.25 -0.97 11.79
CA LYS A 260 8.62 -0.69 13.10
C LYS A 260 7.29 -1.41 13.31
N GLU A 261 6.57 -1.68 12.22
CA GLU A 261 5.24 -2.30 12.25
C GLU A 261 5.29 -3.81 12.51
N GLY A 262 6.34 -4.47 11.99
CA GLY A 262 6.55 -5.92 12.10
C GLY A 262 5.50 -6.77 11.39
N VAL A 263 5.61 -8.08 11.62
CA VAL A 263 4.67 -9.10 11.11
C VAL A 263 3.85 -9.63 12.29
N PRO A 264 2.51 -9.53 12.29
CA PRO A 264 1.70 -10.18 13.31
C PRO A 264 1.85 -11.71 13.25
N LEU A 265 2.06 -12.35 14.40
CA LEU A 265 2.12 -13.80 14.46
C LEU A 265 0.78 -14.43 14.03
N SER A 266 -0.33 -13.84 14.46
CA SER A 266 -1.68 -14.31 14.16
C SER A 266 -2.65 -13.16 13.87
N VAL A 267 -3.62 -13.42 12.99
CA VAL A 267 -4.78 -12.53 12.77
C VAL A 267 -5.86 -12.67 13.85
N LEU A 268 -5.89 -13.79 14.58
CA LEU A 268 -6.95 -14.13 15.52
C LEU A 268 -7.19 -13.08 16.60
N PRO A 269 -6.16 -12.48 17.24
CA PRO A 269 -6.36 -11.42 18.24
C PRO A 269 -7.22 -10.27 17.71
N ARG A 270 -6.96 -9.80 16.48
CA ARG A 270 -7.73 -8.71 15.86
C ARG A 270 -9.17 -9.10 15.56
N ILE A 271 -9.39 -10.34 15.10
CA ILE A 271 -10.74 -10.85 14.86
C ILE A 271 -11.51 -10.90 16.19
N LEU A 272 -10.91 -11.49 17.23
CA LEU A 272 -11.50 -11.64 18.56
C LEU A 272 -11.83 -10.30 19.23
N GLU A 273 -10.98 -9.28 19.06
CA GLU A 273 -11.26 -7.92 19.49
C GLU A 273 -12.44 -7.31 18.74
N LYS A 274 -12.45 -7.41 17.41
CA LYS A 274 -13.46 -6.79 16.56
C LYS A 274 -14.87 -7.34 16.81
N ILE A 275 -14.99 -8.63 17.10
CA ILE A 275 -16.26 -9.29 17.45
C ILE A 275 -16.62 -9.15 18.94
N GLY A 276 -15.79 -8.48 19.74
CA GLY A 276 -16.03 -8.26 21.17
C GLY A 276 -15.87 -9.50 22.06
N LEU A 277 -15.45 -10.65 21.52
CA LEU A 277 -15.21 -11.87 22.28
C LEU A 277 -14.02 -11.72 23.24
N HIS A 278 -13.02 -10.91 22.88
CA HIS A 278 -11.88 -10.66 23.76
C HIS A 278 -12.29 -10.18 25.16
N LYS A 279 -13.23 -9.22 25.23
CA LYS A 279 -13.73 -8.70 26.51
C LYS A 279 -14.38 -9.78 27.39
N ARG A 280 -15.09 -10.74 26.77
CA ARG A 280 -15.77 -11.83 27.47
C ARG A 280 -14.82 -12.94 27.90
N LEU A 281 -13.82 -13.24 27.08
CA LEU A 281 -12.90 -14.37 27.28
C LEU A 281 -11.67 -14.01 28.11
N ARG A 282 -11.30 -12.72 28.23
CA ARG A 282 -10.12 -12.26 28.99
C ARG A 282 -10.11 -12.72 30.46
N LYS A 283 -11.26 -13.03 31.04
CA LYS A 283 -11.37 -13.58 32.41
C LYS A 283 -10.72 -14.97 32.56
N PHE A 284 -10.59 -15.74 31.48
CA PHE A 284 -9.97 -17.05 31.51
C PHE A 284 -8.45 -16.94 31.32
N LYS A 285 -7.66 -17.44 32.29
CA LYS A 285 -6.19 -17.36 32.27
C LYS A 285 -5.57 -17.98 31.01
N LEU A 286 -6.03 -19.17 30.61
CA LEU A 286 -5.55 -19.86 29.41
C LEU A 286 -5.78 -19.02 28.15
N TYR A 287 -6.96 -18.42 28.01
CA TYR A 287 -7.27 -17.51 26.91
C TYR A 287 -6.34 -16.30 26.91
N SER A 288 -6.14 -15.65 28.07
CA SER A 288 -5.26 -14.47 28.15
C SER A 288 -3.82 -14.80 27.76
N LEU A 289 -3.32 -15.99 28.14
CA LEU A 289 -1.99 -16.46 27.76
C LEU A 289 -1.89 -16.72 26.25
N LEU A 290 -2.83 -17.47 25.68
CA LEU A 290 -2.87 -17.74 24.24
C LEU A 290 -3.00 -16.44 23.43
N TYR A 291 -3.86 -15.53 23.86
CA TYR A 291 -4.03 -14.23 23.23
C TYR A 291 -2.75 -13.40 23.28
N GLN A 292 -2.02 -13.40 24.40
CA GLN A 292 -0.73 -12.69 24.50
C GLN A 292 0.29 -13.24 23.50
N VAL A 293 0.41 -14.57 23.38
CA VAL A 293 1.32 -15.21 22.43
C VAL A 293 0.92 -14.89 20.98
N LEU A 294 -0.36 -15.07 20.63
CA LEU A 294 -0.87 -14.82 19.28
C LEU A 294 -0.79 -13.35 18.87
N ASN A 295 -0.85 -12.42 19.83
CA ASN A 295 -0.75 -10.98 19.59
C ASN A 295 0.71 -10.48 19.49
N ILE A 296 1.70 -11.37 19.62
CA ILE A 296 3.11 -11.01 19.38
C ILE A 296 3.26 -10.55 17.93
N ARG A 297 4.03 -9.47 17.75
CA ARG A 297 4.50 -9.04 16.43
C ARG A 297 6.00 -9.27 16.33
N LEU A 298 6.42 -9.99 15.30
CA LEU A 298 7.81 -10.21 14.99
C LEU A 298 8.37 -8.92 14.38
N ARG A 299 9.31 -8.27 15.07
CA ARG A 299 9.94 -7.03 14.60
C ARG A 299 11.36 -6.87 15.11
N VAL A 300 12.23 -6.38 14.23
CA VAL A 300 13.60 -5.94 14.49
C VAL A 300 13.74 -4.58 13.80
N PRO A 301 13.36 -3.46 14.44
CA PRO A 301 13.11 -2.18 13.76
C PRO A 301 14.40 -1.49 13.30
N LEU A 302 15.01 -1.99 12.23
CA LEU A 302 16.23 -1.44 11.61
C LEU A 302 15.90 -0.37 10.56
N ILE A 303 14.71 -0.41 9.98
CA ILE A 303 14.34 0.40 8.81
C ILE A 303 13.14 1.29 9.12
N SER A 304 13.25 2.56 8.74
CA SER A 304 12.11 3.47 8.63
C SER A 304 11.78 3.72 7.15
N THR A 305 10.69 3.12 6.68
CA THR A 305 10.21 3.24 5.29
C THR A 305 10.07 4.71 4.88
N GLY A 306 10.51 5.05 3.67
CA GLY A 306 10.39 6.41 3.11
C GLY A 306 11.43 7.42 3.60
N THR A 307 12.36 7.02 4.46
CA THR A 307 13.47 7.88 4.89
C THR A 307 14.71 7.69 4.01
N LYS A 308 15.58 8.70 3.91
CA LYS A 308 16.85 8.59 3.17
C LYS A 308 17.72 7.45 3.69
N LEU A 309 17.86 7.32 5.02
CA LEU A 309 18.61 6.25 5.66
C LEU A 309 18.00 4.88 5.40
N GLY A 310 16.66 4.76 5.49
CA GLY A 310 15.96 3.53 5.13
C GLY A 310 16.23 3.12 3.69
N ASN A 311 16.19 4.05 2.73
CA ASN A 311 16.49 3.77 1.32
C ASN A 311 17.94 3.30 1.10
N ILE A 312 18.91 3.83 1.87
CA ILE A 312 20.31 3.37 1.81
C ILE A 312 20.41 1.93 2.32
N PHE A 313 19.78 1.64 3.46
CA PHE A 313 19.76 0.28 4.02
C PHE A 313 19.10 -0.71 3.06
N GLU A 314 17.94 -0.37 2.49
CA GLU A 314 17.23 -1.21 1.51
C GLU A 314 18.13 -1.56 0.31
N LYS A 315 18.87 -0.58 -0.22
CA LYS A 315 19.82 -0.81 -1.32
C LYS A 315 20.99 -1.70 -0.91
N GLY A 316 21.58 -1.46 0.26
CA GLY A 316 22.68 -2.28 0.78
C GLY A 316 22.25 -3.72 1.03
N TYR A 317 21.04 -3.93 1.54
CA TYR A 317 20.45 -5.25 1.75
C TYR A 317 20.23 -6.00 0.43
N VAL A 318 19.60 -5.35 -0.57
CA VAL A 318 19.41 -5.95 -1.90
C VAL A 318 20.73 -6.26 -2.58
N LEU A 319 21.73 -5.37 -2.46
CA LEU A 319 23.08 -5.61 -2.99
C LEU A 319 23.73 -6.83 -2.32
N THR A 320 23.60 -6.95 -1.00
CA THR A 320 24.13 -8.11 -0.26
C THR A 320 23.47 -9.40 -0.74
N LEU A 321 22.14 -9.44 -0.84
CA LEU A 321 21.41 -10.58 -1.38
C LEU A 321 21.86 -10.92 -2.80
N LEU A 322 22.04 -9.92 -3.66
CA LEU A 322 22.49 -10.12 -5.04
C LEU A 322 23.88 -10.75 -5.09
N VAL A 323 24.84 -10.21 -4.33
CA VAL A 323 26.20 -10.76 -4.26
C VAL A 323 26.16 -12.20 -3.75
N THR A 324 25.43 -12.47 -2.67
CA THR A 324 25.27 -13.83 -2.15
C THR A 324 24.60 -14.75 -3.18
N SER A 325 23.59 -14.29 -3.92
CA SER A 325 22.95 -15.07 -4.98
C SER A 325 23.94 -15.46 -6.07
N ILE A 326 24.77 -14.52 -6.52
CA ILE A 326 25.81 -14.77 -7.53
C ILE A 326 26.85 -15.75 -7.00
N VAL A 327 27.35 -15.53 -5.77
CA VAL A 327 28.35 -16.41 -5.15
C VAL A 327 27.79 -17.83 -4.99
N SER A 328 26.57 -17.99 -4.47
CA SER A 328 25.92 -19.30 -4.36
C SER A 328 25.72 -19.96 -5.72
N PHE A 329 25.29 -19.19 -6.73
CA PHE A 329 25.12 -19.71 -8.09
C PHE A 329 26.44 -20.24 -8.68
N VAL A 330 27.56 -19.53 -8.48
CA VAL A 330 28.88 -19.94 -8.98
C VAL A 330 29.46 -21.11 -8.18
N ILE A 331 29.38 -21.09 -6.84
CA ILE A 331 29.97 -22.13 -5.98
C ILE A 331 29.25 -23.47 -6.14
N PHE A 332 27.93 -23.46 -6.37
CA PHE A 332 27.11 -24.67 -6.43
C PHE A 332 26.72 -25.06 -7.86
N ASP A 333 27.43 -24.55 -8.87
CA ASP A 333 27.23 -24.84 -10.30
C ASP A 333 25.75 -24.73 -10.72
N GLY A 334 25.10 -23.64 -10.31
CA GLY A 334 23.71 -23.39 -10.64
C GLY A 334 23.49 -23.32 -12.16
N SER A 335 22.34 -23.78 -12.62
CA SER A 335 21.95 -23.66 -14.03
C SER A 335 20.65 -22.88 -14.17
N ILE A 336 20.43 -22.27 -15.34
CA ILE A 336 19.24 -21.46 -15.62
C ILE A 336 18.36 -22.20 -16.62
N LYS A 337 17.07 -22.31 -16.30
CA LYS A 337 16.03 -22.80 -17.21
C LYS A 337 15.03 -21.70 -17.51
N LEU A 338 14.63 -21.64 -18.77
CA LEU A 338 13.60 -20.69 -19.20
C LEU A 338 12.21 -21.15 -18.76
N ILE A 339 11.95 -22.47 -18.81
CA ILE A 339 10.72 -23.16 -18.40
C ILE A 339 11.11 -24.46 -17.71
#